data_AF-A0A936JB19-F1
#
_entry.id   AF-A0A936JB19-F1
#
_cell.length_a   1.000
_cell.length_b   1.000
_cell.length_c   1.000
_cell.angle_alpha   90.00
_cell.angle_beta   90.00
_cell.angle_gamma   90.00
#
_symmetry.space_group_name_H-M   'P 1'
#
loop_
_entity.id
_entity.type
_entity.pdbx_description
1 polymer ?
#
loop_
_entity_poly.entity_id
_entity_poly.type
_entity_poly.pdbx_seq_one_letter_code
_entity_poly.pdbx_strand_id
1 'polypeptide(L)'
;MMNWKFVKYGIEVRDFDHRGGHYFDCYHPNPDKTPYGIWKHLMVEKVEKEQAYRFVINLDTWTDEFIVLENYFKNGLIDGLEEIITVRNGVITKLNLY
;
A
#
# COMPACT_ATOMS: atom_id res chain seq x y z
N MET A 1 -1.15 21.83 -8.45
CA MET A 1 0.20 21.21 -8.38
C MET A 1 0.23 20.32 -7.15
N MET A 2 0.22 19.00 -7.32
CA MET A 2 0.27 18.05 -6.22
C MET A 2 1.74 17.77 -5.87
N ASN A 3 2.13 18.12 -4.64
CA ASN A 3 3.46 17.83 -4.08
C ASN A 3 3.48 16.36 -3.63
N TRP A 4 4.17 15.49 -4.37
CA TRP A 4 4.29 14.08 -4.04
C TRP A 4 5.39 13.87 -2.97
N LYS A 5 5.02 13.28 -1.83
CA LYS A 5 5.91 12.99 -0.70
C LYS A 5 6.81 11.76 -0.89
N PHE A 6 6.64 10.96 -1.94
CA PHE A 6 7.37 9.69 -2.12
C PHE A 6 8.84 9.88 -2.54
N VAL A 7 9.13 10.97 -3.27
CA VAL A 7 10.50 11.38 -3.64
C VAL A 7 11.36 11.61 -2.38
N LYS A 8 10.75 12.03 -1.26
CA LYS A 8 11.45 12.30 0.00
C LYS A 8 12.12 11.05 0.60
N TYR A 9 11.66 9.85 0.27
CA TYR A 9 12.11 8.60 0.89
C TYR A 9 12.85 7.66 -0.09
N GLY A 10 13.29 8.18 -1.24
CA GLY A 10 14.03 7.39 -2.24
C GLY A 10 13.16 6.35 -2.95
N ILE A 11 11.83 6.51 -2.92
CA ILE A 11 10.91 5.74 -3.77
C ILE A 11 10.40 6.70 -4.83
N GLU A 12 10.98 6.65 -6.03
CA GLU A 12 10.30 7.19 -7.20
C GLU A 12 9.08 6.28 -7.43
N VAL A 13 7.89 6.84 -7.24
CA VAL A 13 6.63 6.22 -7.65
C VAL A 13 5.87 7.22 -8.51
N ARG A 14 6.07 7.16 -9.82
CA ARG A 14 5.12 7.71 -10.80
C ARG A 14 4.00 6.70 -11.01
N ASP A 15 2.81 7.16 -11.42
CA ASP A 15 1.74 6.26 -11.88
C ASP A 15 2.36 5.25 -12.86
N PHE A 16 2.37 3.96 -12.48
CA PHE A 16 3.22 2.91 -13.05
C PHE A 16 4.75 3.13 -12.86
N ASP A 17 5.29 2.96 -11.64
CA ASP A 17 6.76 3.00 -11.44
C ASP A 17 7.39 1.63 -11.25
N HIS A 18 8.56 1.52 -11.86
CA HIS A 18 9.36 0.36 -12.15
C HIS A 18 10.46 0.23 -11.10
N ARG A 19 10.16 -0.40 -9.95
CA ARG A 19 11.23 -0.96 -9.13
C ARG A 19 11.70 -2.26 -9.79
N GLY A 20 12.76 -2.16 -10.60
CA GLY A 20 13.47 -3.30 -11.19
C GLY A 20 12.67 -4.16 -12.17
N GLY A 21 11.60 -3.64 -12.79
CA GLY A 21 10.73 -4.44 -13.66
C GLY A 21 9.24 -4.29 -13.36
N HIS A 22 8.91 -4.00 -12.10
CA HIS A 22 7.58 -4.25 -11.58
C HIS A 22 6.82 -2.96 -11.29
N TYR A 23 5.56 -2.92 -11.73
CA TYR A 23 4.65 -1.79 -11.52
C TYR A 23 3.98 -1.87 -10.15
N PHE A 24 3.94 -0.74 -9.44
CA PHE A 24 3.24 -0.56 -8.18
C PHE A 24 2.12 0.47 -8.30
N ASP A 25 0.98 0.21 -7.66
CA ASP A 25 -0.06 1.21 -7.45
C ASP A 25 0.17 1.94 -6.12
N CYS A 26 0.01 3.27 -6.13
CA CYS A 26 0.30 4.13 -4.99
C CYS A 26 -0.99 4.46 -4.23
N TYR A 27 -1.03 4.16 -2.93
CA TYR A 27 -2.21 4.43 -2.10
C TYR A 27 -1.86 5.27 -0.88
N HIS A 28 -2.65 6.33 -0.64
CA HIS A 28 -2.54 7.19 0.52
C HIS A 28 -3.93 7.29 1.18
N PRO A 29 -4.22 6.47 2.21
CA PRO A 29 -5.51 6.47 2.87
C PRO A 29 -5.79 7.82 3.56
N ASN A 30 -7.07 8.18 3.60
CA ASN A 30 -7.54 9.26 4.47
C ASN A 30 -7.22 8.91 5.95
N PRO A 31 -6.97 9.92 6.80
CA PRO A 31 -6.61 9.70 8.20
C PRO A 31 -7.55 8.77 8.98
N ASP A 32 -8.86 8.88 8.71
CA ASP A 32 -9.96 8.18 9.36
C ASP A 32 -10.37 6.86 8.67
N LYS A 33 -9.67 6.47 7.59
CA LYS A 33 -9.98 5.22 6.89
C LYS A 33 -9.73 4.04 7.81
N THR A 34 -10.73 3.18 8.00
CA THR A 34 -10.56 1.98 8.83
C THR A 34 -9.55 0.99 8.21
N PRO A 35 -8.85 0.17 9.02
CA PRO A 35 -7.96 -0.87 8.51
C PRO A 35 -8.65 -1.82 7.52
N TYR A 36 -9.87 -2.27 7.85
CA TYR A 36 -10.70 -3.06 6.93
C TYR A 36 -11.02 -2.29 5.63
N GLY A 37 -11.30 -0.99 5.72
CA GLY A 37 -11.57 -0.15 4.56
C GLY A 37 -10.36 0.00 3.63
N ILE A 38 -9.14 0.04 4.18
CA ILE A 38 -7.90 0.00 3.41
C ILE A 38 -7.75 -1.37 2.74
N TRP A 39 -7.87 -2.44 3.53
CA TRP A 39 -7.76 -3.81 3.02
C TRP A 39 -8.77 -4.06 1.90
N LYS A 40 -10.04 -3.72 2.09
CA LYS A 40 -11.10 -3.90 1.09
C LYS A 40 -10.79 -3.14 -0.19
N HIS A 41 -10.34 -1.89 -0.09
CA HIS A 41 -9.99 -1.10 -1.27
C HIS A 41 -8.88 -1.77 -2.09
N LEU A 42 -7.80 -2.20 -1.43
CA LEU A 42 -6.67 -2.79 -2.14
C LEU A 42 -6.96 -4.21 -2.61
N MET A 43 -7.60 -5.04 -1.79
CA MET A 43 -7.82 -6.44 -2.13
C MET A 43 -9.03 -6.63 -3.04
N VAL A 44 -10.20 -6.10 -2.67
CA VAL A 44 -11.45 -6.34 -3.40
C VAL A 44 -11.61 -5.39 -4.58
N GLU A 45 -11.21 -4.13 -4.43
CA GLU A 45 -11.43 -3.15 -5.50
C GLU A 45 -10.29 -3.09 -6.52
N LYS A 46 -9.09 -3.55 -6.16
CA LYS A 46 -7.91 -3.53 -7.04
C LYS A 46 -7.41 -4.93 -7.42
N VAL A 47 -7.08 -5.81 -6.46
CA VAL A 47 -6.53 -7.15 -6.75
C VAL A 47 -7.56 -8.06 -7.40
N GLU A 48 -8.73 -8.26 -6.79
CA GLU A 48 -9.80 -9.13 -7.34
C GLU A 48 -10.25 -8.69 -8.74
N LYS A 49 -10.09 -7.40 -9.06
CA LYS A 49 -10.45 -6.82 -10.35
C LYS A 49 -9.28 -6.76 -11.33
N GLU A 50 -8.17 -7.40 -11.01
CA GLU A 50 -6.98 -7.49 -11.86
C GLU A 50 -6.38 -6.12 -12.24
N GLN A 51 -6.58 -5.10 -11.40
CA GLN A 51 -6.12 -3.74 -11.70
C GLN A 51 -4.70 -3.47 -11.19
N ALA A 52 -4.33 -4.09 -10.08
CA ALA A 52 -3.01 -3.96 -9.49
C ALA A 52 -2.72 -5.14 -8.56
N TYR A 53 -1.44 -5.54 -8.51
CA TYR A 53 -0.97 -6.70 -7.74
C TYR A 53 0.13 -6.33 -6.74
N ARG A 54 0.70 -5.12 -6.86
CA ARG A 54 1.73 -4.60 -5.96
C ARG A 54 1.36 -3.19 -5.52
N PHE A 55 1.54 -2.89 -4.24
CA PHE A 55 1.12 -1.61 -3.66
C PHE A 55 2.21 -0.94 -2.85
N VAL A 56 2.30 0.39 -2.96
CA VAL A 56 3.00 1.26 -2.02
C VAL A 56 1.98 2.07 -1.24
N ILE A 57 1.91 1.84 0.08
CA ILE A 57 0.95 2.51 0.98
C ILE A 57 1.67 3.56 1.82
N ASN A 58 1.29 4.83 1.68
CA ASN A 58 1.79 5.90 2.55
C ASN A 58 0.87 6.11 3.75
N LEU A 59 1.37 5.77 4.93
CA LEU A 59 0.66 5.83 6.21
C LEU A 59 1.02 7.07 7.05
N ASP A 60 1.72 8.07 6.48
CA ASP A 60 2.20 9.25 7.22
C ASP A 60 1.09 10.01 7.96
N THR A 61 -0.11 10.08 7.37
CA THR A 61 -1.27 10.79 7.95
C THR A 61 -2.35 9.84 8.46
N TRP A 62 -2.16 8.54 8.30
CA TRP A 62 -3.11 7.54 8.78
C TRP A 62 -2.91 7.32 10.28
N THR A 63 -4.00 7.36 11.04
CA THR A 63 -3.93 7.50 12.51
C THR A 63 -4.05 6.19 13.27
N ASP A 64 -4.46 5.11 12.61
CA ASP A 64 -4.65 3.81 13.27
C ASP A 64 -3.33 3.03 13.43
N GLU A 65 -3.44 1.87 14.08
CA GLU A 65 -2.33 0.98 14.36
C GLU A 65 -1.97 0.11 13.14
N PHE A 66 -0.70 0.12 12.76
CA PHE A 66 -0.21 -0.68 11.64
C PHE A 66 -0.42 -2.18 11.84
N ILE A 67 -0.33 -2.68 13.09
CA ILE A 67 -0.53 -4.10 13.40
C ILE A 67 -1.95 -4.58 13.06
N VAL A 68 -2.96 -3.71 13.23
CA VAL A 68 -4.36 -4.05 12.90
C VAL A 68 -4.50 -4.19 11.39
N LEU A 69 -3.90 -3.29 10.62
CA LEU A 69 -3.88 -3.37 9.15
C LEU A 69 -3.12 -4.61 8.67
N GLU A 70 -1.95 -4.89 9.27
CA GLU A 70 -1.16 -6.08 8.95
C GLU A 70 -1.96 -7.37 9.17
N ASN A 71 -2.72 -7.45 10.26
CA ASN A 71 -3.59 -8.60 10.55
C ASN A 71 -4.67 -8.81 9.50
N TYR A 72 -5.27 -7.75 8.94
CA TYR A 72 -6.22 -7.90 7.83
C TYR A 72 -5.56 -8.51 6.60
N PHE A 73 -4.35 -8.06 6.25
CA PHE A 73 -3.62 -8.65 5.13
C PHE A 73 -3.24 -10.10 5.35
N LYS A 74 -2.75 -10.47 6.54
CA LYS A 74 -2.37 -11.85 6.85
C LYS A 74 -3.56 -12.82 6.86
N ASN A 75 -4.73 -12.39 7.33
CA ASN A 75 -5.90 -13.27 7.46
C ASN A 75 -6.83 -13.24 6.23
N GLY A 76 -6.68 -12.28 5.34
CA GLY A 76 -7.53 -12.07 4.18
C GLY A 76 -6.72 -11.90 2.89
N LEU A 77 -5.78 -12.82 2.64
CA LEU A 77 -5.06 -12.80 1.36
C LEU A 77 -6.01 -13.16 0.22
N ILE A 78 -5.90 -12.39 -0.85
CA ILE A 78 -6.57 -12.65 -2.12
C ILE A 78 -5.50 -13.07 -3.11
N ASP A 79 -5.79 -14.12 -3.87
CA ASP A 79 -4.92 -14.61 -4.94
C ASP A 79 -4.58 -13.47 -5.91
N GLY A 80 -3.31 -13.37 -6.28
CA GLY A 80 -2.78 -12.32 -7.14
C GLY A 80 -2.14 -11.15 -6.40
N LEU A 81 -2.31 -11.00 -5.08
CA LEU A 81 -1.47 -10.06 -4.34
C LEU A 81 -0.01 -10.53 -4.33
N GLU A 82 0.89 -9.71 -4.86
CA GLU A 82 2.32 -10.04 -4.98
C GLU A 82 3.18 -9.30 -3.95
N GLU A 83 2.92 -8.01 -3.69
CA GLU A 83 3.76 -7.22 -2.80
C GLU A 83 3.06 -6.02 -2.18
N ILE A 84 3.29 -5.77 -0.89
CA ILE A 84 2.90 -4.54 -0.21
C ILE A 84 4.12 -3.93 0.48
N ILE A 85 4.37 -2.67 0.16
CA ILE A 85 5.35 -1.83 0.83
C ILE A 85 4.58 -0.72 1.54
N THR A 86 4.88 -0.47 2.80
CA THR A 86 4.34 0.67 3.54
C THR A 86 5.43 1.69 3.83
N VAL A 87 5.03 2.96 3.90
CA VAL A 87 5.89 4.08 4.26
C VAL A 87 5.23 4.84 5.40
N ARG A 88 5.92 5.00 6.53
CA ARG A 88 5.46 5.81 7.66
C ARG A 88 6.62 6.55 8.30
N ASN A 89 6.56 7.87 8.37
CA ASN A 89 7.63 8.73 8.87
C ASN A 89 8.98 8.45 8.20
N GLY A 90 8.95 8.07 6.93
CA GLY A 90 10.13 7.67 6.15
C GLY A 90 10.70 6.29 6.43
N VAL A 91 10.09 5.53 7.33
CA VAL A 91 10.39 4.11 7.49
C VAL A 91 9.65 3.34 6.40
N ILE A 92 10.40 2.56 5.62
CA ILE A 92 9.87 1.67 4.58
C ILE A 92 9.81 0.25 5.14
N THR A 93 8.64 -0.35 5.12
CA THR A 93 8.41 -1.71 5.61
C THR A 93 7.80 -2.55 4.50
N LYS A 94 8.42 -3.67 4.14
CA LYS A 94 7.77 -4.70 3.33
C LYS A 94 6.87 -5.54 4.24
N LEU A 95 5.59 -5.64 3.89
CA LEU A 95 4.64 -6.41 4.69
C LEU A 95 4.90 -7.90 4.42
N ASN A 96 5.15 -8.68 5.47
CA ASN A 96 5.34 -10.12 5.32
C ASN A 96 3.98 -10.80 5.28
N LEU A 97 3.65 -11.39 4.12
CA LEU A 97 2.37 -12.04 3.86
C LEU A 97 2.36 -13.52 4.27
N TYR A 98 3.51 -14.08 4.70
CA TYR A 98 3.68 -15.50 5.05
C TYR A 98 4.54 -15.73 6.29
#